data_AF-A0A2V8UBW1-F1
#
_entry.id   AF-A0A2V8UBW1-F1
#
_cell.length_a   1.000
_cell.length_b   1.000
_cell.length_c   1.000
_cell.angle_alpha   90.00
_cell.angle_beta   90.00
_cell.angle_gamma   90.00
#
_symmetry.space_group_name_H-M   'P 1'
#
loop_
_entity.id
_entity.type
_entity.pdbx_description
1 polymer ?
#
loop_
_entity_poly.entity_id
_entity_poly.type
_entity_poly.pdbx_seq_one_letter_code
_entity_poly.pdbx_strand_id
1 'polypeptide(L)'
;MPFFWKQLAARGLALPNVQVTNPYRVSYPGYSEILTGRVEESIHGNDPIRNPNETVLEFLKRKLGLAKEQVALLASWDTFRAIGEHTEGSIFLNAGYQAIEGPKPSPSLAELSSLQFRMLTPWDNARHDYITYTMALEYLKAAKPRVLYISLDETDDWAHDHRYDRVLDAISDFDQFLERLWNTVESMQEYRGRTTLIITSDHGRGGTLADWSNHGKNVAGADRVWLAIAGPDTPATGLSDAGAAQRDIAPTIIKLMGLDPAEYKGATGSPVSAAFGR
;
A
#
# COMPACT_ATOMS: atom_id res chain seq x y z
N MET A 1 -11.59 -6.36 -11.90
CA MET A 1 -11.89 -6.23 -10.46
C MET A 1 -13.39 -6.39 -10.11
N PRO A 2 -14.05 -7.53 -10.37
CA PRO A 2 -15.44 -7.75 -9.96
C PRO A 2 -15.74 -7.63 -8.46
N PHE A 3 -14.89 -8.18 -7.59
CA PHE A 3 -15.11 -8.13 -6.13
C PHE A 3 -15.07 -6.68 -5.64
N PHE A 4 -14.04 -5.93 -6.02
CA PHE A 4 -13.91 -4.53 -5.65
C PHE A 4 -15.18 -3.74 -5.98
N TRP A 5 -15.64 -3.77 -7.23
CA TRP A 5 -16.77 -2.95 -7.67
C TRP A 5 -18.12 -3.40 -7.11
N LYS A 6 -18.36 -4.72 -7.05
CA LYS A 6 -19.67 -5.26 -6.61
C LYS A 6 -19.81 -5.33 -5.10
N GLN A 7 -18.69 -5.44 -4.38
CA GLN A 7 -18.69 -5.67 -2.94
C GLN A 7 -18.05 -4.49 -2.20
N LEU A 8 -16.80 -4.13 -2.50
CA LEU A 8 -16.05 -3.23 -1.63
C LEU A 8 -16.44 -1.76 -1.83
N ALA A 9 -16.51 -1.29 -3.08
CA ALA A 9 -16.77 0.11 -3.41
C ALA A 9 -18.10 0.61 -2.81
N ALA A 10 -19.15 -0.20 -2.89
CA ALA A 10 -20.47 0.13 -2.34
C ALA A 10 -20.52 0.21 -0.80
N ARG A 11 -19.48 -0.27 -0.11
CA ARG A 11 -19.36 -0.26 1.37
C ARG A 11 -18.46 0.86 1.89
N GLY A 12 -17.99 1.74 1.03
CA GLY A 12 -17.07 2.80 1.41
C GLY A 12 -17.08 3.96 0.42
N LEU A 13 -15.91 4.55 0.24
CA LEU A 13 -15.63 5.65 -0.66
C LEU A 13 -14.66 5.17 -1.75
N ALA A 14 -14.93 5.49 -3.01
CA ALA A 14 -14.01 5.32 -4.12
C ALA A 14 -13.86 6.66 -4.86
N LEU A 15 -12.63 7.18 -4.89
CA LEU A 15 -12.23 8.40 -5.58
C LEU A 15 -11.46 8.02 -6.84
N PRO A 16 -11.97 8.31 -8.05
CA PRO A 16 -11.29 7.94 -9.29
C PRO A 16 -10.11 8.87 -9.63
N ASN A 17 -10.05 10.06 -9.02
CA ASN A 17 -9.22 11.17 -9.43
C ASN A 17 -8.45 11.78 -8.26
N VAL A 18 -7.53 11.02 -7.67
CA VAL A 18 -6.62 11.50 -6.64
C VAL A 18 -5.33 12.01 -7.27
N GLN A 19 -4.93 13.22 -6.89
CA GLN A 19 -3.76 13.89 -7.46
C GLN A 19 -2.47 13.42 -6.79
N VAL A 20 -1.51 12.93 -7.57
CA VAL A 20 -0.11 12.76 -7.16
C VAL A 20 0.52 14.14 -7.05
N THR A 21 1.14 14.49 -5.92
CA THR A 21 1.68 15.84 -5.71
C THR A 21 3.19 15.92 -5.86
N ASN A 22 3.91 14.80 -5.75
CA ASN A 22 5.32 14.77 -6.11
C ASN A 22 5.50 15.00 -7.63
N PRO A 23 6.51 15.78 -8.04
CA PRO A 23 6.69 16.14 -9.45
C PRO A 23 7.28 15.00 -10.29
N TYR A 24 7.76 13.93 -9.64
CA TYR A 24 8.53 12.87 -10.27
C TYR A 24 7.63 11.80 -10.89
N ARG A 25 6.53 11.44 -10.20
CA ARG A 25 5.50 10.48 -10.64
C ARG A 25 6.08 9.11 -10.95
N VAL A 26 6.98 8.66 -10.08
CA VAL A 26 7.63 7.35 -10.09
C VAL A 26 7.56 6.75 -8.68
N SER A 27 7.90 5.48 -8.56
CA SER A 27 7.46 4.64 -7.45
C SER A 27 7.90 5.11 -6.07
N TYR A 28 9.20 5.30 -5.84
CA TYR A 28 9.66 5.70 -4.52
C TYR A 28 9.12 7.09 -4.08
N PRO A 29 9.20 8.17 -4.88
CA PRO A 29 8.52 9.42 -4.55
C PRO A 29 7.03 9.25 -4.20
N GLY A 30 6.30 8.41 -4.95
CA GLY A 30 4.89 8.10 -4.70
C GLY A 30 4.67 7.38 -3.37
N TYR A 31 5.39 6.29 -3.10
CA TYR A 31 5.30 5.58 -1.83
C TYR A 31 5.72 6.45 -0.64
N SER A 32 6.77 7.26 -0.79
CA SER A 32 7.19 8.22 0.23
C SER A 32 6.08 9.23 0.49
N GLU A 33 5.42 9.76 -0.54
CA GLU A 33 4.30 10.68 -0.39
C GLU A 33 3.12 10.05 0.39
N ILE A 34 2.76 8.81 0.08
CA ILE A 34 1.74 8.03 0.80
C ILE A 34 2.11 7.86 2.27
N LEU A 35 3.34 7.40 2.52
CA LEU A 35 3.81 7.03 3.86
C LEU A 35 4.09 8.24 4.74
N THR A 36 4.44 9.39 4.16
CA THR A 36 4.91 10.57 4.93
C THR A 36 3.94 11.75 4.92
N GLY A 37 2.93 11.69 4.04
CA GLY A 37 1.95 12.76 3.84
C GLY A 37 2.57 14.06 3.31
N ARG A 38 3.72 14.00 2.66
CA ARG A 38 4.44 15.15 2.09
C ARG A 38 5.25 14.74 0.87
N VAL A 39 5.57 15.71 0.01
CA VAL A 39 6.56 15.52 -1.05
C VAL A 39 7.95 15.62 -0.42
N GLU A 40 8.80 14.63 -0.67
CA GLU A 40 10.21 14.66 -0.27
C GLU A 40 11.07 15.05 -1.47
N GLU A 41 11.63 16.27 -1.43
CA GLU A 41 12.38 16.83 -2.56
C GLU A 41 13.67 16.06 -2.86
N SER A 42 14.30 15.46 -1.84
CA SER A 42 15.53 14.67 -2.02
C SER A 42 15.31 13.33 -2.72
N ILE A 43 14.10 12.78 -2.69
CA ILE A 43 13.73 11.52 -3.37
C ILE A 43 13.14 11.87 -4.74
N HIS A 44 13.95 11.74 -5.79
CA HIS A 44 13.61 12.11 -7.16
C HIS A 44 13.59 10.94 -8.16
N GLY A 45 13.75 9.72 -7.66
CA GLY A 45 13.82 8.48 -8.43
C GLY A 45 13.73 7.26 -7.52
N ASN A 46 14.00 6.08 -8.08
CA ASN A 46 13.88 4.79 -7.40
C ASN A 46 15.19 4.31 -6.76
N ASP A 47 16.15 5.20 -6.56
CA ASP A 47 17.39 4.86 -5.85
C ASP A 47 17.06 4.42 -4.42
N PRO A 48 17.68 3.33 -3.90
CA PRO A 48 17.37 2.77 -2.59
C PRO A 48 18.01 3.57 -1.45
N ILE A 49 17.75 4.88 -1.42
CA ILE A 49 18.15 5.77 -0.32
C ILE A 49 17.14 5.64 0.82
N ARG A 50 17.60 5.65 2.07
CA ARG A 50 16.72 5.56 3.25
C ARG A 50 15.73 6.73 3.28
N ASN A 51 14.46 6.45 3.56
CA ASN A 51 13.43 7.49 3.66
C ASN A 51 13.82 8.51 4.75
N PRO A 52 13.99 9.81 4.42
CA PRO A 52 14.49 10.79 5.38
C PRO A 52 13.44 11.21 6.41
N ASN A 53 12.17 10.85 6.23
CA ASN A 53 11.07 11.23 7.12
C ASN A 53 10.46 10.01 7.82
N GLU A 54 10.17 10.15 9.11
CA GLU A 54 9.35 9.18 9.87
C GLU A 54 8.07 8.86 9.10
N THR A 55 7.81 7.58 8.84
CA THR A 55 6.59 7.16 8.14
C THR A 55 5.38 7.17 9.08
N VAL A 56 4.18 7.19 8.52
CA VAL A 56 2.93 7.06 9.29
C VAL A 56 2.89 5.74 10.07
N LEU A 57 3.55 4.69 9.57
CA LEU A 57 3.67 3.40 10.27
C LEU A 57 4.49 3.54 11.56
N GLU A 58 5.64 4.20 11.47
CA GLU A 58 6.51 4.50 12.62
C GLU A 58 5.83 5.44 13.62
N PHE A 59 5.15 6.47 13.11
CA PHE A 59 4.37 7.39 13.93
C PHE A 59 3.29 6.64 14.72
N LEU A 60 2.47 5.79 14.06
CA LEU A 60 1.43 5.01 14.72
C LEU A 60 2.01 4.07 15.77
N LYS A 61 3.10 3.35 15.44
CA LYS A 61 3.79 2.47 16.38
C LYS A 61 4.17 3.23 17.66
N ARG A 62 4.87 4.36 17.50
CA ARG A 62 5.34 5.18 18.62
C ARG A 62 4.17 5.78 19.41
N LYS A 63 3.20 6.37 18.73
CA LYS A 63 2.07 7.09 19.33
C LYS A 63 1.13 6.17 20.10
N LEU A 64 0.95 4.94 19.63
CA LEU A 64 0.10 3.93 20.26
C LEU A 64 0.87 2.97 21.19
N GLY A 65 2.19 3.13 21.34
CA GLY A 65 3.01 2.26 22.19
C GLY A 65 3.05 0.81 21.73
N LEU A 66 3.00 0.57 20.41
CA LEU A 66 2.90 -0.76 19.83
C LEU A 66 4.26 -1.47 19.75
N ALA A 67 4.22 -2.80 19.89
CA ALA A 67 5.37 -3.64 19.56
C ALA A 67 5.69 -3.58 18.06
N LYS A 68 6.92 -3.96 17.69
CA LYS A 68 7.38 -3.99 16.28
C LYS A 68 6.46 -4.84 15.40
N GLU A 69 6.00 -5.97 15.92
CA GLU A 69 5.17 -6.95 15.21
C GLU A 69 3.71 -6.49 15.03
N GLN A 70 3.31 -5.40 15.69
CA GLN A 70 1.95 -4.86 15.59
C GLN A 70 1.81 -3.83 14.45
N VAL A 71 2.92 -3.46 13.81
CA VAL A 71 2.95 -2.61 12.62
C VAL A 71 3.82 -3.31 11.59
N ALA A 72 3.20 -3.79 10.50
CA ALA A 72 3.85 -4.64 9.53
C ALA A 72 3.76 -4.07 8.11
N LEU A 73 4.85 -4.17 7.36
CA LEU A 73 4.95 -3.87 5.94
C LEU A 73 5.48 -5.10 5.21
N LEU A 74 4.71 -5.61 4.27
CA LEU A 74 5.16 -6.65 3.34
C LEU A 74 5.08 -6.14 1.91
N ALA A 75 6.17 -6.25 1.16
CA ALA A 75 6.25 -5.71 -0.19
C ALA A 75 6.87 -6.70 -1.18
N SER A 76 6.44 -6.63 -2.44
CA SER A 76 7.03 -7.40 -3.54
C SER A 76 8.36 -6.81 -4.01
N TRP A 77 8.45 -5.49 -4.13
CA TRP A 77 9.66 -4.78 -4.53
C TRP A 77 10.66 -4.66 -3.36
N ASP A 78 11.93 -4.97 -3.60
CA ASP A 78 12.98 -4.97 -2.59
C ASP A 78 13.35 -3.58 -2.05
N THR A 79 13.10 -2.54 -2.84
CA THR A 79 13.50 -1.17 -2.49
C THR A 79 12.69 -0.65 -1.31
N PHE A 80 11.55 -1.27 -0.99
CA PHE A 80 10.83 -1.03 0.26
C PHE A 80 11.70 -1.19 1.52
N ARG A 81 12.79 -1.95 1.46
CA ARG A 81 13.81 -1.97 2.53
C ARG A 81 14.35 -0.59 2.87
N ALA A 82 14.40 0.33 1.92
CA ALA A 82 14.81 1.72 2.08
C ALA A 82 13.61 2.68 2.27
N ILE A 83 12.48 2.41 1.62
CA ILE A 83 11.28 3.27 1.60
C ILE A 83 10.46 3.19 2.89
N GLY A 84 10.24 1.97 3.38
CA GLY A 84 9.18 1.66 4.35
C GLY A 84 9.44 2.19 5.76
N GLU A 85 10.69 2.54 6.06
CA GLU A 85 11.15 2.96 7.39
C GLU A 85 12.14 4.11 7.26
N HIS A 86 12.04 5.08 8.16
CA HIS A 86 13.09 6.04 8.43
C HIS A 86 14.18 5.46 9.34
N THR A 87 13.77 4.85 10.44
CA THR A 87 14.67 4.14 11.36
C THR A 87 14.60 2.65 11.04
N GLU A 88 15.68 2.10 10.49
CA GLU A 88 15.73 0.69 10.10
C GLU A 88 15.36 -0.25 11.26
N GLY A 89 14.44 -1.17 10.99
CA GLY A 89 13.97 -2.16 11.94
C GLY A 89 12.99 -1.63 13.00
N SER A 90 12.45 -0.42 12.81
CA SER A 90 11.46 0.18 13.69
C SER A 90 10.11 -0.54 13.64
N ILE A 91 9.73 -1.14 12.50
CA ILE A 91 8.51 -1.92 12.28
C ILE A 91 8.85 -3.32 11.74
N PHE A 92 7.89 -4.23 11.69
CA PHE A 92 8.10 -5.48 10.97
C PHE A 92 8.09 -5.19 9.46
N LEU A 93 9.23 -5.35 8.79
CA LEU A 93 9.38 -5.10 7.36
C LEU A 93 9.92 -6.35 6.66
N ASN A 94 9.26 -6.76 5.57
CA ASN A 94 9.74 -7.83 4.71
C ASN A 94 9.44 -7.50 3.24
N ALA A 95 10.48 -7.24 2.46
CA ALA A 95 10.39 -6.70 1.09
C ALA A 95 11.31 -7.45 0.12
N GLY A 96 10.79 -7.76 -1.07
CA GLY A 96 11.52 -8.55 -2.07
C GLY A 96 11.96 -9.90 -1.52
N TYR A 97 13.13 -10.37 -1.96
CA TYR A 97 13.73 -11.64 -1.50
C TYR A 97 14.40 -11.50 -0.12
N GLN A 98 13.61 -11.17 0.92
CA GLN A 98 14.02 -11.23 2.32
C GLN A 98 13.46 -12.50 2.98
N ALA A 99 14.33 -13.26 3.65
CA ALA A 99 13.86 -14.29 4.56
C ALA A 99 13.04 -13.66 5.69
N ILE A 100 11.94 -14.31 6.08
CA ILE A 100 11.21 -13.93 7.28
C ILE A 100 11.97 -14.47 8.48
N GLU A 101 12.55 -13.56 9.26
CA GLU A 101 13.28 -13.86 10.50
C GLU A 101 12.40 -13.53 11.72
N GLY A 102 12.53 -14.33 12.80
CA GLY A 102 11.80 -14.11 14.04
C GLY A 102 11.74 -15.37 14.91
N PRO A 103 11.41 -15.27 16.21
CA PRO A 103 11.61 -16.38 17.14
C PRO A 103 10.78 -17.64 16.84
N LYS A 104 9.64 -17.53 16.13
CA LYS A 104 8.85 -18.67 15.59
C LYS A 104 7.93 -18.22 14.43
N PRO A 105 8.39 -18.09 13.19
CA PRO A 105 7.46 -18.00 12.06
C PRO A 105 6.55 -19.23 12.07
N SER A 106 5.28 -19.08 11.69
CA SER A 106 4.42 -20.25 11.49
C SER A 106 5.07 -21.18 10.45
N PRO A 107 4.86 -22.50 10.52
CA PRO A 107 5.40 -23.42 9.51
C PRO A 107 5.08 -22.97 8.07
N SER A 108 3.87 -22.44 7.86
CA SER A 108 3.45 -21.87 6.57
C SER A 108 4.25 -20.64 6.16
N LEU A 109 4.54 -19.70 7.08
CA LEU A 109 5.39 -18.54 6.78
C LEU A 109 6.83 -18.94 6.47
N ALA A 110 7.38 -19.91 7.21
CA ALA A 110 8.72 -20.42 6.95
C ALA A 110 8.82 -21.11 5.58
N GLU A 111 7.80 -21.89 5.21
CA GLU A 111 7.71 -22.53 3.90
C GLU A 111 7.60 -21.50 2.77
N LEU A 112 6.69 -20.52 2.88
CA LEU A 112 6.56 -19.43 1.90
C LEU A 112 7.87 -18.63 1.78
N SER A 113 8.50 -18.34 2.92
CA SER A 113 9.81 -17.66 2.96
C SER A 113 10.89 -18.44 2.25
N SER A 114 10.83 -19.77 2.24
CA SER A 114 11.79 -20.61 1.51
C SER A 114 11.42 -20.74 0.03
N LEU A 115 10.13 -20.78 -0.28
CA LEU A 115 9.61 -20.96 -1.63
C LEU A 115 9.90 -19.75 -2.53
N GLN A 116 9.89 -18.53 -1.98
CA GLN A 116 10.18 -17.31 -2.74
C GLN A 116 11.53 -17.41 -3.50
N PHE A 117 12.57 -17.99 -2.89
CA PHE A 117 13.90 -18.14 -3.50
C PHE A 117 13.95 -19.23 -4.59
N ARG A 118 12.89 -20.04 -4.73
CA ARG A 118 12.74 -21.04 -5.79
C ARG A 118 11.78 -20.59 -6.89
N MET A 119 11.00 -19.54 -6.64
CA MET A 119 10.04 -18.95 -7.57
C MET A 119 10.55 -17.58 -8.01
N LEU A 120 11.60 -17.58 -8.81
CA LEU A 120 12.15 -16.35 -9.35
C LEU A 120 11.21 -15.76 -10.41
N THR A 121 11.00 -14.46 -10.30
CA THR A 121 10.34 -13.63 -11.31
C THR A 121 11.31 -13.35 -12.48
N PRO A 122 10.83 -12.70 -13.56
CA PRO A 122 11.71 -12.10 -14.56
C PRO A 122 12.55 -10.90 -14.06
N TRP A 123 12.26 -10.37 -12.87
CA TRP A 123 12.86 -9.13 -12.34
C TRP A 123 13.63 -9.40 -11.04
N ASP A 124 14.94 -9.14 -11.04
CA ASP A 124 15.81 -9.53 -9.91
C ASP A 124 15.51 -8.80 -8.59
N ASN A 125 14.83 -7.66 -8.66
CA ASN A 125 14.52 -6.78 -7.53
C ASN A 125 13.09 -6.94 -6.96
N ALA A 126 12.26 -7.81 -7.55
CA ALA A 126 10.89 -8.03 -7.11
C ALA A 126 10.58 -9.54 -7.01
N ARG A 127 9.82 -9.93 -5.99
CA ARG A 127 9.24 -11.28 -5.88
C ARG A 127 7.79 -11.28 -6.38
N HIS A 128 7.26 -12.45 -6.71
CA HIS A 128 5.85 -12.59 -7.11
C HIS A 128 4.88 -12.02 -6.07
N ASP A 129 3.88 -11.27 -6.53
CA ASP A 129 2.83 -10.68 -5.67
C ASP A 129 2.06 -11.74 -4.88
N TYR A 130 1.84 -12.90 -5.48
CA TYR A 130 1.21 -14.03 -4.79
C TYR A 130 1.96 -14.42 -3.51
N ILE A 131 3.29 -14.40 -3.54
CA ILE A 131 4.12 -14.72 -2.37
C ILE A 131 3.99 -13.63 -1.31
N THR A 132 4.14 -12.35 -1.69
CA THR A 132 3.96 -11.20 -0.77
C THR A 132 2.59 -11.23 -0.12
N TYR A 133 1.53 -11.40 -0.92
CA TYR A 133 0.16 -11.45 -0.44
C TYR A 133 -0.07 -12.60 0.54
N THR A 134 0.38 -13.81 0.18
CA THR A 134 0.16 -14.99 1.02
C THR A 134 0.93 -14.87 2.34
N MET A 135 2.16 -14.34 2.32
CA MET A 135 2.91 -14.03 3.53
C MET A 135 2.17 -13.00 4.40
N ALA A 136 1.61 -11.94 3.79
CA ALA A 136 0.88 -10.92 4.53
C ALA A 136 -0.39 -11.49 5.18
N LEU A 137 -1.09 -12.38 4.49
CA LEU A 137 -2.29 -13.05 5.02
C LEU A 137 -1.95 -14.01 6.17
N GLU A 138 -0.87 -14.79 6.06
CA GLU A 138 -0.40 -15.64 7.15
C GLU A 138 0.09 -14.81 8.34
N TYR A 139 0.77 -13.69 8.09
CA TYR A 139 1.19 -12.76 9.13
C TYR A 139 0.00 -12.12 9.84
N LEU A 140 -1.02 -11.68 9.10
CA LEU A 140 -2.27 -11.14 9.65
C LEU A 140 -2.91 -12.12 10.64
N LYS A 141 -3.01 -13.40 10.27
CA LYS A 141 -3.61 -14.44 11.12
C LYS A 141 -2.78 -14.75 12.37
N ALA A 142 -1.45 -14.77 12.23
CA ALA A 142 -0.54 -15.18 13.30
C ALA A 142 -0.22 -14.04 14.29
N ALA A 143 0.21 -12.89 13.78
CA ALA A 143 0.68 -11.76 14.59
C ALA A 143 -0.46 -10.82 14.99
N LYS A 144 -1.57 -10.84 14.26
CA LYS A 144 -2.72 -9.96 14.46
C LYS A 144 -2.28 -8.49 14.61
N PRO A 145 -1.58 -7.91 13.62
CA PRO A 145 -1.08 -6.54 13.71
C PRO A 145 -2.22 -5.52 13.79
N ARG A 146 -1.94 -4.38 14.43
CA ARG A 146 -2.83 -3.21 14.43
C ARG A 146 -2.82 -2.48 13.09
N VAL A 147 -1.69 -2.51 12.38
CA VAL A 147 -1.50 -1.89 11.06
C VAL A 147 -0.76 -2.86 10.15
N LEU A 148 -1.31 -3.11 8.96
CA LEU A 148 -0.70 -3.95 7.92
C LEU A 148 -0.67 -3.19 6.60
N TYR A 149 0.52 -2.97 6.06
CA TYR A 149 0.76 -2.42 4.73
C TYR A 149 1.20 -3.55 3.79
N ILE A 150 0.54 -3.67 2.64
CA ILE A 150 0.85 -4.66 1.61
C ILE A 150 1.15 -3.90 0.32
N SER A 151 2.37 -4.03 -0.21
CA SER A 151 2.75 -3.48 -1.51
C SER A 151 2.92 -4.58 -2.54
N LEU A 152 2.21 -4.44 -3.64
CA LEU A 152 2.23 -5.34 -4.80
C LEU A 152 2.84 -4.58 -5.99
N ASP A 153 3.39 -5.29 -6.96
CA ASP A 153 4.31 -4.73 -7.96
C ASP A 153 4.03 -5.20 -9.40
N GLU A 154 3.45 -6.40 -9.58
CA GLU A 154 3.41 -7.07 -10.89
C GLU A 154 2.63 -6.27 -11.95
N THR A 155 1.66 -5.45 -11.56
CA THR A 155 0.98 -4.56 -12.52
C THR A 155 1.91 -3.52 -13.15
N ASP A 156 2.90 -3.02 -12.41
CA ASP A 156 3.85 -2.03 -12.91
C ASP A 156 4.93 -2.70 -13.78
N ASP A 157 5.50 -3.79 -13.27
CA ASP A 157 6.54 -4.55 -13.97
C ASP A 157 6.04 -5.12 -15.31
N TRP A 158 4.87 -5.75 -15.33
CA TRP A 158 4.29 -6.25 -16.59
C TRP A 158 3.93 -5.13 -17.57
N ALA A 159 3.62 -3.93 -17.05
CA ALA A 159 3.39 -2.78 -17.90
C ALA A 159 4.68 -2.28 -18.54
N HIS A 160 5.79 -2.25 -17.80
CA HIS A 160 7.11 -1.96 -18.35
C HIS A 160 7.53 -2.95 -19.44
N ASP A 161 7.19 -4.24 -19.29
CA ASP A 161 7.45 -5.28 -20.28
C ASP A 161 6.49 -5.27 -21.48
N HIS A 162 5.59 -4.28 -21.57
CA HIS A 162 4.57 -4.18 -22.62
C HIS A 162 3.64 -5.42 -22.70
N ARG A 163 3.47 -6.13 -21.58
CA ARG A 163 2.62 -7.31 -21.47
C ARG A 163 1.25 -6.95 -20.92
N TYR A 164 0.44 -6.29 -21.76
CA TYR A 164 -0.90 -5.85 -21.38
C TYR A 164 -1.78 -7.02 -20.92
N ASP A 165 -1.63 -8.19 -21.54
CA ASP A 165 -2.28 -9.43 -21.12
C ASP A 165 -1.92 -9.79 -19.67
N ARG A 166 -0.64 -9.68 -19.28
CA ARG A 166 -0.19 -9.95 -17.90
C ARG A 166 -0.59 -8.86 -16.92
N VAL A 167 -0.72 -7.61 -17.36
CA VAL A 167 -1.30 -6.56 -16.51
C VAL A 167 -2.76 -6.87 -16.19
N LEU A 168 -3.54 -7.37 -17.17
CA LEU A 168 -4.92 -7.79 -16.91
C LEU A 168 -4.99 -9.01 -15.98
N ASP A 169 -4.08 -9.98 -16.15
CA ASP A 169 -3.94 -11.11 -15.23
C ASP A 169 -3.65 -10.63 -13.80
N ALA A 170 -2.66 -9.74 -13.62
CA ALA A 170 -2.28 -9.19 -12.31
C ALA A 170 -3.41 -8.37 -11.66
N ILE A 171 -4.16 -7.57 -12.43
CA ILE A 171 -5.35 -6.86 -11.94
C ILE A 171 -6.46 -7.85 -11.50
N SER A 172 -6.59 -8.99 -12.19
CA SER A 172 -7.53 -10.04 -11.83
C SER A 172 -7.10 -10.76 -10.53
N ASP A 173 -5.82 -11.03 -10.37
CA ASP A 173 -5.26 -11.64 -9.15
C ASP A 173 -5.34 -10.69 -7.96
N PHE A 174 -5.05 -9.42 -8.15
CA PHE A 174 -5.24 -8.37 -7.14
C PHE A 174 -6.67 -8.32 -6.60
N ASP A 175 -7.68 -8.40 -7.47
CA ASP A 175 -9.08 -8.41 -7.03
C ASP A 175 -9.43 -9.65 -6.19
N GLN A 176 -8.86 -10.81 -6.54
CA GLN A 176 -9.00 -12.04 -5.76
C GLN A 176 -8.23 -11.97 -4.43
N PHE A 177 -7.10 -11.27 -4.37
CA PHE A 177 -6.37 -10.99 -3.14
C PHE A 177 -7.19 -10.09 -2.22
N LEU A 178 -7.81 -9.04 -2.76
CA LEU A 178 -8.73 -8.18 -2.02
C LEU A 178 -9.92 -8.96 -1.45
N GLU A 179 -10.54 -9.84 -2.26
CA GLU A 179 -11.65 -10.68 -1.81
C GLU A 179 -11.24 -11.57 -0.63
N ARG A 180 -10.12 -12.29 -0.78
CA ARG A 180 -9.61 -13.19 0.25
C ARG A 180 -9.17 -12.44 1.51
N LEU A 181 -8.56 -11.26 1.38
CA LEU A 181 -8.18 -10.42 2.51
C LEU A 181 -9.41 -9.93 3.27
N TRP A 182 -10.38 -9.37 2.57
CA TRP A 182 -11.63 -8.88 3.15
C TRP A 182 -12.39 -9.99 3.89
N ASN A 183 -12.56 -11.14 3.25
CA ASN A 183 -13.25 -12.28 3.86
C ASN A 183 -12.50 -12.80 5.09
N THR A 184 -11.16 -12.77 5.08
CA THR A 184 -10.34 -13.16 6.24
C THR A 184 -10.53 -12.18 7.39
N VAL A 185 -10.41 -10.88 7.12
CA VAL A 185 -10.63 -9.79 8.09
C VAL A 185 -12.02 -9.91 8.73
N GLU A 186 -13.06 -10.12 7.92
CA GLU A 186 -14.44 -10.25 8.41
C GLU A 186 -14.72 -11.58 9.13
N SER A 187 -13.87 -12.59 8.94
CA SER A 187 -13.98 -13.87 9.66
C SER A 187 -13.33 -13.84 11.06
N MET A 188 -12.42 -12.89 11.31
CA MET A 188 -11.65 -12.79 12.54
C MET A 188 -12.32 -11.82 13.53
N GLN A 189 -12.63 -12.29 14.75
CA GLN A 189 -13.34 -11.50 15.76
C GLN A 189 -12.58 -10.21 16.15
N GLU A 190 -11.26 -10.23 16.08
CA GLU A 190 -10.39 -9.10 16.39
C GLU A 190 -10.52 -7.94 15.38
N TYR A 191 -10.96 -8.23 14.15
CA TYR A 191 -10.96 -7.30 13.03
C TYR A 191 -12.34 -6.99 12.47
N ARG A 192 -13.26 -7.96 12.52
CA ARG A 192 -14.59 -7.85 11.93
C ARG A 192 -15.32 -6.58 12.39
N GLY A 193 -15.75 -5.77 11.42
CA GLY A 193 -16.46 -4.52 11.69
C GLY A 193 -15.64 -3.45 12.43
N ARG A 194 -14.31 -3.59 12.49
CA ARG A 194 -13.37 -2.66 13.15
C ARG A 194 -12.13 -2.33 12.32
N THR A 195 -12.08 -2.85 11.10
CA THR A 195 -10.96 -2.66 10.17
C THR A 195 -11.37 -1.77 9.02
N THR A 196 -10.48 -0.86 8.65
CA THR A 196 -10.60 -0.04 7.44
C THR A 196 -9.53 -0.47 6.45
N LEU A 197 -9.93 -0.80 5.22
CA LEU A 197 -9.04 -0.99 4.08
C LEU A 197 -8.86 0.34 3.35
N ILE A 198 -7.61 0.68 3.03
CA ILE A 198 -7.24 1.81 2.18
C ILE A 198 -6.45 1.25 1.01
N ILE A 199 -6.86 1.58 -0.22
CA ILE A 199 -6.34 0.98 -1.44
C ILE A 199 -6.05 2.10 -2.44
N THR A 200 -4.85 2.11 -3.00
CA THR A 200 -4.39 3.12 -3.98
C THR A 200 -3.24 2.56 -4.81
N SER A 201 -2.81 3.30 -5.83
CA SER A 201 -1.46 3.20 -6.40
C SER A 201 -0.57 4.37 -5.97
N ASP A 202 0.73 4.23 -6.18
CA ASP A 202 1.80 5.18 -5.91
C ASP A 202 2.00 6.21 -7.02
N HIS A 203 1.70 5.86 -8.27
CA HIS A 203 1.60 6.80 -9.38
C HIS A 203 0.55 6.36 -10.40
N GLY A 204 0.23 7.26 -11.32
CA GLY A 204 -0.56 6.94 -12.51
C GLY A 204 0.32 6.38 -13.63
N ARG A 205 -0.31 6.11 -14.77
CA ARG A 205 0.37 5.72 -16.02
C ARG A 205 -0.18 6.54 -17.19
N GLY A 206 0.41 6.36 -18.37
CA GLY A 206 -0.06 7.03 -19.58
C GLY A 206 -1.53 6.76 -19.91
N GLY A 207 -2.22 7.79 -20.41
CA GLY A 207 -3.66 7.77 -20.67
C GLY A 207 -4.08 7.16 -22.01
N THR A 208 -3.15 6.63 -22.80
CA THR A 208 -3.38 6.14 -24.16
C THR A 208 -2.78 4.74 -24.38
N LEU A 209 -3.18 4.08 -25.48
CA LEU A 209 -2.60 2.79 -25.88
C LEU A 209 -1.10 2.88 -26.24
N ALA A 210 -0.55 4.08 -26.44
CA ALA A 210 0.86 4.28 -26.77
C ALA A 210 1.75 4.49 -25.53
N ASP A 211 1.17 4.93 -24.40
CA ASP A 211 1.93 5.36 -23.22
C ASP A 211 1.50 4.69 -21.90
N TRP A 212 0.50 3.81 -21.92
CA TRP A 212 0.07 3.02 -20.75
C TRP A 212 1.21 2.23 -20.10
N SER A 213 2.26 1.88 -20.85
CA SER A 213 3.47 1.16 -20.41
C SER A 213 4.51 2.07 -19.76
N ASN A 214 4.30 3.38 -19.72
CA ASN A 214 5.20 4.35 -19.08
C ASN A 214 4.54 5.16 -17.96
N HIS A 215 5.38 5.78 -17.15
CA HIS A 215 5.04 6.77 -16.13
C HIS A 215 6.18 7.79 -15.98
N GLY A 216 6.06 8.69 -15.01
CA GLY A 216 7.02 9.76 -14.77
C GLY A 216 6.54 11.16 -15.19
N LYS A 217 7.33 12.18 -14.83
CA LYS A 217 7.02 13.61 -15.00
C LYS A 217 6.56 14.03 -16.42
N ASN A 218 7.02 13.32 -17.45
CA ASN A 218 6.74 13.64 -18.86
C ASN A 218 5.55 12.83 -19.43
N VAL A 219 4.92 11.97 -18.65
CA VAL A 219 3.81 11.12 -19.08
C VAL A 219 2.49 11.74 -18.63
N ALA A 220 1.63 12.06 -19.59
CA ALA A 220 0.30 12.59 -19.30
C ALA A 220 -0.57 11.53 -18.61
N GLY A 221 -1.19 11.88 -17.48
CA GLY A 221 -1.99 10.95 -16.68
C GLY A 221 -1.21 10.24 -15.56
N ALA A 222 0.13 10.29 -15.58
CA ALA A 222 0.95 9.72 -14.50
C ALA A 222 0.76 10.41 -13.14
N ASP A 223 0.07 11.55 -13.13
CA ASP A 223 -0.22 12.36 -11.95
C ASP A 223 -1.58 12.07 -11.31
N ARG A 224 -2.30 11.06 -11.80
CA ARG A 224 -3.62 10.69 -11.31
C ARG A 224 -3.65 9.23 -10.89
N VAL A 225 -4.07 9.00 -9.66
CA VAL A 225 -4.33 7.68 -9.09
C VAL A 225 -5.77 7.60 -8.60
N TRP A 226 -6.18 6.41 -8.18
CA TRP A 226 -7.47 6.19 -7.53
C TRP A 226 -7.25 5.86 -6.05
N LEU A 227 -8.24 6.14 -5.22
CA LEU A 227 -8.23 5.83 -3.80
C LEU A 227 -9.55 5.20 -3.40
N ALA A 228 -9.50 4.06 -2.73
CA ALA A 228 -10.67 3.51 -2.06
C ALA A 228 -10.43 3.39 -0.56
N ILE A 229 -11.45 3.72 0.22
CA ILE A 229 -11.46 3.60 1.68
C ILE A 229 -12.75 2.87 2.05
N ALA A 230 -12.64 1.71 2.67
CA ALA A 230 -13.79 0.90 3.08
C ALA A 230 -13.60 0.38 4.51
N GLY A 231 -14.49 0.78 5.41
CA GLY A 231 -14.41 0.45 6.83
C GLY A 231 -15.62 0.96 7.59
N PRO A 232 -15.77 0.61 8.88
CA PRO A 232 -16.95 0.92 9.68
C PRO A 232 -17.21 2.42 9.86
N ASP A 233 -16.15 3.23 9.87
CA ASP A 233 -16.24 4.68 10.09
C ASP A 233 -16.34 5.49 8.78
N THR A 234 -16.21 4.82 7.64
CA THR A 234 -16.19 5.47 6.33
C THR A 234 -17.59 5.51 5.72
N PRO A 235 -18.09 6.67 5.28
CA PRO A 235 -19.37 6.77 4.60
C PRO A 235 -19.43 5.89 3.34
N ALA A 236 -20.45 5.04 3.26
CA ALA A 236 -20.72 4.18 2.11
C ALA A 236 -21.31 4.96 0.93
N THR A 237 -20.52 5.88 0.38
CA THR A 237 -20.91 6.76 -0.72
C THR A 237 -20.70 6.14 -2.10
N GLY A 238 -19.92 5.06 -2.19
CA GLY A 238 -19.55 4.48 -3.46
C GLY A 238 -18.58 5.36 -4.22
N LEU A 239 -18.81 5.51 -5.52
CA LEU A 239 -18.02 6.40 -6.38
C LEU A 239 -18.33 7.86 -6.05
N SER A 240 -17.29 8.67 -5.85
CA SER A 240 -17.40 10.08 -5.50
C SER A 240 -16.32 10.90 -6.21
N ASP A 241 -16.69 12.12 -6.64
CA ASP A 241 -15.79 13.09 -7.26
C ASP A 241 -15.16 14.05 -6.24
N ALA A 242 -15.17 13.70 -4.95
CA ALA A 242 -14.50 14.49 -3.93
C ALA A 242 -12.99 14.58 -4.23
N GLY A 243 -12.45 15.80 -4.12
CA GLY A 243 -11.03 16.04 -4.33
C GLY A 243 -10.17 15.48 -3.21
N ALA A 244 -9.06 14.82 -3.58
CA ALA A 244 -8.02 14.36 -2.67
C ALA A 244 -6.66 14.38 -3.38
N ALA A 245 -5.60 14.44 -2.59
CA ALA A 245 -4.23 14.28 -3.04
C ALA A 245 -3.59 13.04 -2.38
N GLN A 246 -2.57 12.47 -2.99
CA GLN A 246 -1.88 11.30 -2.46
C GLN A 246 -1.25 11.57 -1.09
N ARG A 247 -0.68 12.77 -0.88
CA ARG A 247 -0.20 13.25 0.44
C ARG A 247 -1.26 13.28 1.54
N ASP A 248 -2.56 13.21 1.21
CA ASP A 248 -3.66 13.22 2.18
C ASP A 248 -3.85 11.85 2.86
N ILE A 249 -3.23 10.79 2.32
CA ILE A 249 -3.44 9.41 2.79
C ILE A 249 -2.89 9.20 4.21
N ALA A 250 -1.65 9.61 4.52
CA ALA A 250 -1.09 9.48 5.87
C ALA A 250 -1.93 10.20 6.95
N PRO A 251 -2.30 11.49 6.80
CA PRO A 251 -3.24 12.16 7.71
C PRO A 251 -4.59 11.45 7.84
N THR A 252 -5.10 10.86 6.76
CA THR A 252 -6.34 10.08 6.77
C THR A 252 -6.21 8.83 7.62
N ILE A 253 -5.12 8.07 7.47
CA ILE A 253 -4.81 6.89 8.30
C ILE A 253 -4.79 7.28 9.78
N ILE A 254 -4.10 8.37 10.12
CA ILE A 254 -3.97 8.84 11.51
C ILE A 254 -5.34 9.13 12.12
N LYS A 255 -6.18 9.86 11.38
CA LYS A 255 -7.53 10.20 11.84
C LYS A 255 -8.43 8.96 11.97
N LEU A 256 -8.35 8.01 11.05
CA LEU A 256 -9.07 6.73 11.14
C LEU A 256 -8.62 5.89 12.34
N MET A 257 -7.39 6.08 12.82
CA MET A 257 -6.90 5.46 14.06
C MET A 257 -7.34 6.20 15.33
N GLY A 258 -8.17 7.24 15.22
CA GLY A 258 -8.67 8.04 16.34
C GLY A 258 -7.64 9.00 16.93
N LEU A 259 -6.59 9.33 16.16
CA LEU A 259 -5.51 10.23 16.58
C LEU A 259 -5.65 11.59 15.88
N ASP A 260 -5.02 12.62 16.44
CA ASP A 260 -4.99 13.96 15.83
C ASP A 260 -3.87 14.03 14.76
N PRO A 261 -4.22 14.26 13.47
CA PRO A 261 -3.25 14.41 12.40
C PRO A 261 -2.25 15.56 12.62
N ALA A 262 -2.59 16.58 13.40
CA ALA A 262 -1.68 17.69 13.70
C ALA A 262 -0.47 17.27 14.56
N GLU A 263 -0.53 16.09 15.20
CA GLU A 263 0.58 15.51 15.93
C GLU A 263 1.65 14.90 15.01
N TYR A 264 1.31 14.60 13.75
CA TYR A 264 2.25 14.06 12.77
C TYR A 264 2.96 15.18 12.02
N LYS A 265 4.13 15.58 12.54
CA LYS A 265 4.85 16.76 12.08
C LYS A 265 5.45 16.58 10.69
N GLY A 266 5.39 17.66 9.90
CA GLY A 266 5.97 17.74 8.56
C GLY A 266 5.03 17.28 7.43
N ALA A 267 3.92 16.61 7.73
CA ALA A 267 2.91 16.30 6.73
C ALA A 267 2.31 17.60 6.18
N THR A 268 2.11 17.65 4.86
CA THR A 268 1.52 18.78 4.13
C THR A 268 0.15 18.46 3.56
N GLY A 269 -0.22 17.18 3.51
CA GLY A 269 -1.59 16.75 3.23
C GLY A 269 -2.55 17.01 4.38
N SER A 270 -3.84 16.84 4.13
CA SER A 270 -4.91 16.93 5.11
C SER A 270 -5.81 15.70 5.01
N PRO A 271 -6.48 15.25 6.10
CA PRO A 271 -7.35 14.07 6.00
C PRO A 271 -8.40 14.23 4.89
N VAL A 272 -8.58 13.19 4.08
CA VAL A 272 -9.59 13.15 3.01
C VAL A 272 -10.97 13.32 3.63
N SER A 273 -11.56 14.51 3.49
CA SER A 273 -12.78 14.88 4.20
C SER A 273 -13.95 13.90 3.97
N ALA A 274 -14.09 13.40 2.74
CA ALA A 274 -15.11 12.44 2.36
C ALA A 274 -14.95 11.05 3.01
N ALA A 275 -13.79 10.74 3.60
CA ALA A 275 -13.54 9.46 4.26
C ALA A 275 -14.18 9.36 5.66
N PHE A 276 -14.77 10.45 6.16
CA PHE A 276 -15.33 10.54 7.52
C PHE A 276 -16.81 10.91 7.48
N GLY A 277 -17.60 10.27 8.34
CA GLY A 277 -18.97 10.70 8.63
C GLY A 277 -19.02 12.13 9.16
N ARG A 278 -20.14 12.82 8.92
CA ARG A 278 -20.45 14.11 9.56
C ARG A 278 -20.82 13.92 11.02
#